data_AF-A0A383ADP3-F1
#
_entry.id   AF-A0A383ADP3-F1
#
_cell.length_a   1.000
_cell.length_b   1.000
_cell.length_c   1.000
_cell.angle_alpha   90.00
_cell.angle_beta   90.00
_cell.angle_gamma   90.00
#
_symmetry.space_group_name_H-M   'P 1'
#
loop_
_entity.id
_entity.type
_entity.pdbx_description
1 polymer ?
#
loop_
_entity_poly.entity_id
_entity_poly.type
_entity_poly.pdbx_seq_one_letter_code
_entity_poly.pdbx_strand_id
1 'polypeptide(L)'
;MGASGANGGVVVTEKTFHLGTKGVPEWSEFSGSTPYGRNLTLPFEAKANKKEATLFLRQDDVKQGWRVSLNGKRLGNLDRFESKVLHSLKVPTGTLIDGPNKLAIEAPVTAIDDIFVGGAFIEDGSADETLSHGFLELHATDRATSTPLP
;
A
#
# COMPACT_ATOMS: atom_id res chain seq x y z
N MET A 1 -18.29 11.08 7.01
CA MET A 1 -17.35 12.20 6.97
C MET A 1 -16.29 11.98 8.05
N GLY A 2 -15.35 11.08 7.75
CA GLY A 2 -14.30 10.70 8.68
C GLY A 2 -13.42 11.89 8.94
N ALA A 3 -13.14 12.12 10.22
CA ALA A 3 -12.28 13.21 10.65
C ALA A 3 -10.88 13.05 10.05
N SER A 4 -10.58 13.85 9.03
CA SER A 4 -9.22 14.11 8.58
C SER A 4 -8.46 14.76 9.73
N GLY A 5 -7.67 13.98 10.45
CA GLY A 5 -6.57 14.53 11.24
C GLY A 5 -5.69 15.36 10.30
N ALA A 6 -5.42 16.60 10.70
CA ALA A 6 -4.63 17.54 9.92
C ALA A 6 -3.16 17.12 9.87
N ASN A 7 -2.84 16.14 9.03
CA ASN A 7 -1.55 15.93 8.38
C ASN A 7 -1.88 15.58 6.93
N GLY A 8 -1.22 16.22 5.96
CA GLY A 8 -1.59 16.27 4.54
C GLY A 8 -1.50 14.95 3.75
N GLY A 9 -1.71 13.80 4.40
CA GLY A 9 -1.63 12.50 3.78
C GLY A 9 -2.85 12.12 2.92
N VAL A 10 -2.65 11.14 2.04
CA VAL A 10 -3.68 10.55 1.17
C VAL A 10 -3.74 9.05 1.37
N VAL A 11 -4.95 8.53 1.63
CA VAL A 11 -5.20 7.09 1.66
C VAL A 11 -5.34 6.58 0.23
N VAL A 12 -4.51 5.60 -0.14
CA VAL A 12 -4.59 4.92 -1.45
C VAL A 12 -5.57 3.74 -1.36
N THR A 13 -5.47 2.95 -0.29
CA THR A 13 -6.43 1.87 -0.02
C THR A 13 -6.35 1.40 1.43
N GLU A 14 -7.49 1.03 2.01
CA GLU A 14 -7.54 0.31 3.29
C GLU A 14 -7.54 -1.22 3.09
N LYS A 15 -7.80 -1.68 1.86
CA LYS A 15 -7.95 -3.11 1.56
C LYS A 15 -6.61 -3.81 1.56
N THR A 16 -6.64 -5.09 1.93
CA THR A 16 -5.52 -6.03 1.71
C THR A 16 -5.84 -6.92 0.51
N PHE A 17 -4.85 -7.13 -0.33
CA PHE A 17 -4.91 -7.91 -1.56
C PHE A 17 -3.96 -9.09 -1.46
N HIS A 18 -4.46 -10.29 -1.72
CA HIS A 18 -3.63 -11.46 -2.00
C HIS A 18 -3.16 -11.37 -3.46
N LEU A 19 -1.85 -11.23 -3.68
CA LEU A 19 -1.24 -11.25 -5.02
C LEU A 19 -0.47 -12.54 -5.21
N GLY A 20 -0.53 -13.08 -6.43
CA GLY A 20 -0.02 -14.41 -6.70
C GLY A 20 -0.24 -14.86 -8.14
N THR A 21 0.26 -16.04 -8.47
CA THR A 21 0.10 -16.61 -9.82
C THR A 21 -1.09 -17.55 -9.87
N LYS A 22 -2.11 -17.20 -10.67
CA LYS A 22 -3.32 -18.03 -10.80
C LYS A 22 -2.96 -19.46 -11.23
N GLY A 23 -3.46 -20.43 -10.48
CA GLY A 23 -3.26 -21.87 -10.75
C GLY A 23 -1.91 -22.42 -10.30
N VAL A 24 -1.05 -21.59 -9.68
CA VAL A 24 0.23 -22.01 -9.10
C VAL A 24 0.31 -21.51 -7.64
N PRO A 25 -0.60 -21.97 -6.75
CA PRO A 25 -0.54 -21.56 -5.35
C PRO A 25 0.71 -22.16 -4.68
N GLU A 26 1.47 -21.34 -3.95
CA GLU A 26 2.59 -21.80 -3.13
C GLU A 26 2.12 -22.57 -1.89
N TRP A 27 0.87 -22.34 -1.47
CA TRP A 27 0.28 -22.98 -0.29
C TRP A 27 -0.89 -23.89 -0.67
N SER A 28 -0.85 -25.14 -0.20
CA SER A 28 -1.94 -26.11 -0.42
C SER A 28 -3.29 -25.65 0.17
N GLU A 29 -3.26 -24.82 1.22
CA GLU A 29 -4.44 -24.22 1.87
C GLU A 29 -5.16 -23.19 0.96
N PHE A 30 -4.45 -22.62 -0.02
CA PHE A 30 -5.03 -21.75 -1.04
C PHE A 30 -5.52 -22.50 -2.28
N SER A 31 -5.62 -23.83 -2.23
CA SER A 31 -6.26 -24.64 -3.30
C SER A 31 -7.71 -24.24 -3.63
N GLY A 32 -8.32 -23.34 -2.84
CA GLY A 32 -9.60 -22.68 -3.16
C GLY A 32 -9.58 -21.13 -3.19
N SER A 33 -8.44 -20.48 -2.94
CA SER A 33 -8.30 -19.01 -2.93
C SER A 33 -7.71 -18.54 -4.25
N THR A 34 -8.44 -17.70 -4.98
CA THR A 34 -7.91 -17.07 -6.20
C THR A 34 -7.20 -15.77 -5.82
N PRO A 35 -5.89 -15.60 -6.09
CA PRO A 35 -5.24 -14.31 -5.90
C PRO A 35 -5.95 -13.24 -6.71
N TYR A 36 -5.98 -12.02 -6.20
CA TYR A 36 -6.55 -10.86 -6.89
C TYR A 36 -5.93 -10.71 -8.28
N GLY A 37 -4.63 -10.95 -8.39
CA GLY A 37 -3.90 -11.03 -9.63
C GLY A 37 -2.40 -11.16 -9.38
N ARG A 38 -1.64 -11.27 -10.46
CA ARG A 38 -0.17 -11.27 -10.38
C ARG A 38 0.41 -9.88 -10.09
N ASN A 39 -0.29 -8.84 -10.51
CA ASN A 39 0.10 -7.44 -10.28
C ASN A 39 -1.09 -6.70 -9.69
N LEU A 40 -0.82 -5.60 -9.00
CA LEU A 40 -1.83 -4.69 -8.46
C LEU A 40 -1.64 -3.30 -9.05
N THR A 41 -2.75 -2.66 -9.39
CA THR A 41 -2.79 -1.27 -9.83
C THR A 41 -3.98 -0.59 -9.15
N LEU A 42 -3.71 0.49 -8.42
CA LEU A 42 -4.69 1.21 -7.62
C LEU A 42 -4.74 2.67 -8.07
N PRO A 43 -5.87 3.14 -8.63
CA PRO A 43 -6.09 4.56 -8.86
C PRO A 43 -6.48 5.26 -7.55
N PHE A 44 -6.04 6.51 -7.38
CA PHE A 44 -6.43 7.36 -6.25
C PHE A 44 -6.28 8.85 -6.61
N GLU A 45 -6.98 9.73 -5.90
CA GLU A 45 -6.89 11.19 -6.10
C GLU A 45 -5.87 11.80 -5.14
N ALA A 46 -5.01 12.70 -5.61
CA ALA A 46 -4.05 13.41 -4.75
C ALA A 46 -3.74 14.81 -5.27
N LYS A 47 -2.88 15.53 -4.51
CA LYS A 47 -2.26 16.78 -4.93
C LYS A 47 -0.80 16.56 -5.28
N ALA A 48 -0.28 17.40 -6.18
CA ALA A 48 1.13 17.36 -6.53
C ALA A 48 2.01 17.68 -5.31
N ASN A 49 2.99 16.84 -5.03
CA ASN A 49 3.89 17.04 -3.90
C ASN A 49 5.02 18.02 -4.25
N LYS A 50 5.10 19.13 -3.52
CA LYS A 50 6.15 20.16 -3.68
C LYS A 50 7.45 19.83 -2.94
N LYS A 51 7.38 18.86 -2.03
CA LYS A 51 8.51 18.31 -1.27
C LYS A 51 8.46 16.79 -1.34
N GLU A 52 9.46 16.15 -0.78
CA GLU A 52 9.43 14.71 -0.54
C GLU A 52 8.19 14.31 0.28
N ALA A 53 7.64 13.16 -0.05
CA ALA A 53 6.58 12.49 0.67
C ALA A 53 7.01 11.03 0.95
N THR A 54 6.25 10.32 1.76
CA THR A 54 6.54 8.93 2.14
C THR A 54 5.34 8.05 1.88
N LEU A 55 5.50 7.01 1.06
CA LEU A 55 4.51 5.95 0.86
C LEU A 55 4.68 4.93 1.97
N PHE A 56 3.60 4.63 2.68
CA PHE A 56 3.49 3.51 3.58
C PHE A 56 2.61 2.42 2.95
N LEU A 57 3.02 1.17 3.10
CA LEU A 57 2.35 0.01 2.52
C LEU A 57 2.48 -1.18 3.47
N ARG A 58 1.37 -1.78 3.86
CA ARG A 58 1.39 -3.05 4.59
C ARG A 58 1.76 -4.16 3.62
N GLN A 59 2.66 -5.03 4.06
CA GLN A 59 3.07 -6.23 3.32
C GLN A 59 3.18 -7.43 4.27
N ASP A 60 3.07 -8.63 3.72
CA ASP A 60 3.25 -9.92 4.40
C ASP A 60 3.77 -10.97 3.42
N ASP A 61 4.54 -11.93 3.94
CA ASP A 61 5.03 -13.11 3.22
C ASP A 61 5.88 -12.84 1.95
N VAL A 62 6.56 -11.68 1.88
CA VAL A 62 7.30 -11.27 0.68
C VAL A 62 8.67 -11.97 0.59
N LYS A 63 8.83 -12.88 -0.37
CA LYS A 63 10.08 -13.63 -0.57
C LYS A 63 10.91 -13.12 -1.74
N GLN A 64 10.26 -12.49 -2.72
CA GLN A 64 10.88 -12.03 -3.97
C GLN A 64 10.86 -10.51 -4.14
N GLY A 65 11.59 -10.01 -5.13
CA GLY A 65 11.68 -8.59 -5.44
C GLY A 65 10.46 -8.04 -6.18
N TRP A 66 9.38 -7.75 -5.46
CA TRP A 66 8.21 -7.05 -6.00
C TRP A 66 8.50 -5.57 -6.20
N ARG A 67 8.23 -5.03 -7.39
CA ARG A 67 8.52 -3.62 -7.72
C ARG A 67 7.36 -2.73 -7.31
N VAL A 68 7.66 -1.60 -6.68
CA VAL A 68 6.66 -0.55 -6.39
C VAL A 68 6.93 0.65 -7.28
N SER A 69 5.88 1.13 -7.94
CA SER A 69 5.93 2.33 -8.78
C SER A 69 4.73 3.23 -8.56
N LEU A 70 4.93 4.52 -8.73
CA LEU A 70 3.89 5.54 -8.64
C LEU A 70 3.91 6.37 -9.92
N ASN A 71 2.77 6.43 -10.62
CA ASN A 71 2.66 7.08 -11.93
C ASN A 71 3.71 6.58 -12.95
N GLY A 72 4.07 5.29 -12.87
CA GLY A 72 5.09 4.67 -13.73
C GLY A 72 6.54 4.94 -13.30
N LYS A 73 6.78 5.82 -12.32
CA LYS A 73 8.10 6.04 -11.75
C LYS A 73 8.38 5.00 -10.67
N ARG A 74 9.48 4.27 -10.80
CA ARG A 74 9.91 3.28 -9.79
C ARG A 74 10.28 3.99 -8.48
N LEU A 75 9.66 3.57 -7.38
CA LEU A 75 9.99 4.03 -6.02
C LEU A 75 11.00 3.08 -5.35
N GLY A 76 10.86 1.78 -5.60
CA GLY A 76 11.72 0.76 -4.99
C GLY A 76 11.13 -0.63 -5.17
N ASN A 77 11.34 -1.45 -4.14
CA ASN A 77 10.80 -2.79 -4.01
C ASN A 77 10.13 -2.94 -2.65
N LEU A 78 9.24 -3.91 -2.52
CA LEU A 78 8.83 -4.40 -1.20
C LEU A 78 10.04 -4.97 -0.45
N ASP A 79 10.03 -4.87 0.87
CA ASP A 79 11.06 -5.51 1.69
C ASP A 79 10.89 -7.03 1.58
N ARG A 80 12.00 -7.75 1.40
CA ARG A 80 11.99 -9.21 1.42
C ARG A 80 11.91 -9.67 2.88
N PHE A 81 10.69 -9.70 3.38
CA PHE A 81 10.38 -9.97 4.77
C PHE A 81 9.05 -10.72 4.83
N GLU A 82 9.10 -11.92 5.42
CA GLU A 82 7.99 -12.87 5.40
C GLU A 82 6.98 -12.63 6.55
N SER A 83 7.24 -11.68 7.44
CA SER A 83 6.31 -11.29 8.49
C SER A 83 5.62 -9.96 8.16
N LYS A 84 4.40 -9.79 8.67
CA LYS A 84 3.63 -8.54 8.56
C LYS A 84 4.44 -7.33 8.99
N VAL A 85 4.61 -6.37 8.08
CA VAL A 85 5.29 -5.10 8.35
C VAL A 85 4.59 -3.95 7.64
N LEU A 86 4.69 -2.76 8.22
CA LEU A 86 4.41 -1.51 7.53
C LEU A 86 5.71 -1.03 6.87
N HIS A 87 5.82 -1.22 5.57
CA HIS A 87 6.98 -0.81 4.80
C HIS A 87 6.85 0.63 4.32
N SER A 88 7.96 1.37 4.29
CA SER A 88 7.99 2.77 3.86
C SER A 88 8.91 2.97 2.65
N LEU A 89 8.44 3.70 1.65
CA LEU A 89 9.20 4.08 0.46
C LEU A 89 9.17 5.60 0.26
N LYS A 90 10.33 6.16 -0.08
CA LYS A 90 10.44 7.57 -0.47
C LYS A 90 9.63 7.84 -1.74
N VAL A 91 8.82 8.90 -1.70
CA VAL A 91 8.13 9.50 -2.85
C VAL A 91 8.83 10.82 -3.18
N PRO A 92 9.68 10.87 -4.22
CA PRO A 92 10.39 12.09 -4.57
C PRO A 92 9.43 13.23 -4.95
N THR A 93 9.87 14.47 -4.78
CA THR A 93 9.16 15.67 -5.25
C THR A 93 8.66 15.55 -6.68
N GLY A 94 7.44 16.01 -6.94
CA GLY A 94 6.81 16.00 -8.27
C GLY A 94 6.46 14.61 -8.81
N THR A 95 6.44 13.58 -7.95
CA THR A 95 6.01 12.23 -8.36
C THR A 95 4.48 12.12 -8.30
N LEU A 96 3.85 12.74 -7.30
CA LEU A 96 2.41 12.93 -7.27
C LEU A 96 2.02 14.07 -8.21
N ILE A 97 0.84 13.93 -8.81
CA ILE A 97 0.22 14.95 -9.66
C ILE A 97 -1.13 15.39 -9.09
N ASP A 98 -1.61 16.56 -9.51
CA ASP A 98 -2.96 16.98 -9.16
C ASP A 98 -3.99 16.11 -9.88
N GLY A 99 -4.90 15.52 -9.11
CA GLY A 99 -5.96 14.66 -9.62
C GLY A 99 -5.58 13.18 -9.58
N PRO A 100 -5.84 12.41 -10.65
CA PRO A 100 -5.71 10.96 -10.65
C PRO A 100 -4.25 10.51 -10.67
N ASN A 101 -3.88 9.70 -9.69
CA ASN A 101 -2.59 9.05 -9.52
C ASN A 101 -2.76 7.53 -9.56
N LYS A 102 -1.66 6.80 -9.76
CA LYS A 102 -1.69 5.34 -9.89
C LYS A 102 -0.52 4.68 -9.16
N LEU A 103 -0.82 3.95 -8.09
CA LEU A 103 0.13 3.07 -7.41
C LEU A 103 0.13 1.71 -8.12
N ALA A 104 1.29 1.16 -8.42
CA ALA A 104 1.42 -0.18 -8.98
C ALA A 104 2.45 -1.02 -8.21
N ILE A 105 2.07 -2.28 -7.95
CA ILE A 105 2.91 -3.30 -7.32
C ILE A 105 3.01 -4.45 -8.32
N GLU A 106 4.21 -4.71 -8.79
CA GLU A 106 4.47 -5.63 -9.89
C GLU A 106 5.31 -6.83 -9.42
N ALA A 107 4.85 -8.03 -9.75
CA ALA A 107 5.57 -9.26 -9.45
C ALA A 107 6.93 -9.31 -10.15
N PRO A 108 7.91 -10.05 -9.58
CA PRO A 108 9.13 -10.38 -10.30
C PRO A 108 8.80 -11.10 -11.62
N VAL A 109 9.60 -10.89 -12.67
CA VAL A 109 9.34 -11.50 -13.99
C VAL A 109 9.64 -13.01 -13.96
N THR A 110 10.66 -13.43 -13.22
CA THR A 110 11.25 -14.78 -13.31
C THR A 110 10.95 -15.67 -12.11
N ALA A 111 10.20 -15.18 -11.12
CA ALA A 111 9.90 -15.92 -9.90
C ALA A 111 8.39 -16.00 -9.65
N ILE A 112 8.01 -17.03 -8.89
CA ILE A 112 6.69 -17.16 -8.29
C ILE A 112 6.84 -16.76 -6.82
N ASP A 113 5.82 -16.09 -6.32
CA ASP A 113 5.70 -15.63 -4.94
C ASP A 113 4.21 -15.32 -4.73
N ASP A 114 3.67 -15.71 -3.58
CA ASP A 114 2.34 -15.33 -3.12
C ASP A 114 2.48 -14.41 -1.91
N ILE A 115 1.87 -13.23 -1.97
CA ILE A 115 2.04 -12.19 -0.95
C ILE A 115 0.71 -11.55 -0.57
N PHE A 116 0.69 -10.89 0.60
CA PHE A 116 -0.38 -9.93 0.92
C PHE A 116 0.17 -8.51 0.92
N VAL A 117 -0.55 -7.59 0.27
CA VAL A 117 -0.22 -6.16 0.26
C VAL A 117 -1.46 -5.30 0.38
N GLY A 118 -1.36 -4.14 1.03
CA GLY A 118 -2.52 -3.28 1.22
C GLY A 118 -2.33 -2.22 2.27
N GLY A 119 -3.44 -1.63 2.75
CA GLY A 119 -3.40 -0.59 3.78
C GLY A 119 -2.42 0.53 3.42
N ALA A 120 -2.47 0.97 2.16
CA ALA A 120 -1.49 1.88 1.58
C ALA A 120 -1.94 3.33 1.73
N PHE A 121 -1.03 4.18 2.17
CA PHE A 121 -1.25 5.61 2.31
C PHE A 121 0.06 6.37 2.08
N ILE A 122 -0.04 7.65 1.72
CA ILE A 122 1.11 8.52 1.53
C ILE A 122 0.99 9.66 2.54
N GLU A 123 2.07 9.94 3.26
CA GLU A 123 2.18 11.09 4.15
C GLU A 123 3.08 12.16 3.53
N ASP A 124 2.74 13.42 3.76
CA ASP A 124 3.61 14.54 3.44
C ASP A 124 4.85 14.52 4.37
N GLY A 125 6.03 14.68 3.78
CA GLY A 125 7.30 14.68 4.52
C GLY A 125 8.21 13.50 4.20
N SER A 126 9.47 13.64 4.57
CA SER A 126 10.49 12.60 4.41
C SER A 126 10.23 11.40 5.30
N ALA A 127 10.90 10.28 5.01
CA ALA A 127 10.77 9.08 5.83
C ALA A 127 11.19 9.35 7.29
N ASP A 128 12.26 10.11 7.51
CA ASP A 128 12.75 10.45 8.85
C ASP A 128 11.72 11.28 9.63
N GLU A 129 11.11 12.28 8.98
CA GLU A 129 10.07 13.11 9.60
C GLU A 129 8.83 12.27 9.93
N THR A 130 8.34 11.48 8.99
CA THR A 130 7.09 10.71 9.15
C THR A 130 7.24 9.52 10.10
N LEU A 131 8.39 8.85 10.13
CA LEU A 131 8.68 7.76 11.06
C LEU A 131 8.99 8.24 12.49
N SER A 132 9.32 9.53 12.66
CA SER A 132 9.46 10.11 14.00
C SER A 132 8.11 10.26 14.73
N HIS A 133 7.01 10.12 13.99
CA HIS A 133 5.65 10.15 14.52
C HIS A 133 5.12 8.72 14.73
N GLY A 134 4.13 8.56 15.62
CA GLY A 134 3.40 7.30 15.78
C GLY A 134 2.18 7.27 14.87
N PHE A 135 1.88 6.10 14.29
CA PHE A 135 0.63 5.87 13.57
C PHE A 135 -0.40 5.23 14.50
N LEU A 136 -1.61 5.82 14.57
CA LEU A 136 -2.75 5.24 15.29
C LEU A 136 -3.90 5.03 14.31
N GLU A 137 -4.30 3.78 14.12
CA GLU A 137 -5.50 3.44 13.37
C GLU A 137 -6.72 3.51 14.29
N LEU A 138 -7.66 4.40 13.99
CA LEU A 138 -8.87 4.62 14.78
C LEU A 138 -10.10 4.20 13.98
N HIS A 139 -10.84 3.21 14.49
CA HIS A 139 -12.15 2.86 13.98
C HIS A 139 -13.20 3.35 14.97
N ALA A 140 -14.11 4.20 14.52
CA ALA A 140 -15.23 4.69 15.32
C ALA A 140 -16.52 4.04 14.81
N THR A 141 -17.30 3.46 15.71
CA THR A 141 -18.58 2.80 15.39
C THR A 141 -19.72 3.36 16.23
N ASP A 142 -20.89 3.50 15.64
CA ASP A 142 -22.11 3.81 16.38
C ASP A 142 -22.45 2.64 17.31
N ARG A 143 -22.75 2.95 18.57
CA ARG A 143 -22.98 1.93 19.60
C ARG A 143 -24.26 1.12 19.37
N ALA A 144 -25.31 1.73 18.80
CA ALA A 144 -26.60 1.08 18.61
C ALA A 144 -26.61 0.20 17.36
N THR A 145 -25.92 0.62 16.30
CA THR A 145 -25.95 -0.08 15.01
C THR A 145 -24.69 -0.88 14.73
N SER A 146 -23.61 -0.68 15.49
CA SER A 146 -22.27 -1.23 15.22
C SER A 146 -21.73 -0.87 13.82
N THR A 147 -22.31 0.15 13.17
CA THR A 147 -21.84 0.63 11.86
C THR A 147 -20.74 1.66 12.04
N PRO A 148 -19.78 1.76 11.11
CA PRO A 148 -18.78 2.82 11.13
C PRO A 148 -19.45 4.20 11.22
N LEU A 149 -18.97 5.04 12.13
CA LEU A 149 -19.38 6.44 12.18
C LEU A 149 -18.87 7.16 10.93
N PRO A 150 -19.62 8.17 10.42
CA PRO A 150 -19.24 8.91 9.24
C PRO A 150 -17.79 9.37 9.34
#